data_AF-A0A7W1PWW9-F1
#
_entry.id   AF-A0A7W1PWW9-F1
#
_cell.length_a   1.000
_cell.length_b   1.000
_cell.length_c   1.000
_cell.angle_alpha   90.00
_cell.angle_beta   90.00
_cell.angle_gamma   90.00
#
_symmetry.space_group_name_H-M   'P 1'
#
loop_
_entity.id
_entity.type
_entity.pdbx_description
1 polymer ?
#
loop_
_entity_poly.entity_id
_entity_poly.type
_entity_poly.pdbx_seq_one_letter_code
_entity_poly.pdbx_strand_id
1 'polypeptide(L)'
;AKQAGVLLLNEIGVDPGIDHMSAMKIIDEIREKGGKVTAFESFTGGLLAPESEKDNPWKYKLSWNPRNIVLAGQGTVKFIQENKYKYIPYTKVFRRTEIVEIKDYGKFEGYANRDSLKYREVYGLEDVKTIYRGTFRRPGFCKAWDTFVQLGATDDTYTIEGSENMTYREFINSFLAFHESDSVELKLMHYMKLEQDDVEVLDKLEWLDIYKDIKTGLINATPAQILQQILERKWTLQPEDKDMIVMWHKFIYELNGEEKLVESSMVVTGEDRVNTAMSKTVGLPVAIATKMILNGTINLTGVQIPVDKNIYLPVLKELEEYGVNFNEKYY
;
A
#
# COMPACT_ATOMS: atom_id res chain seq x y z
N ALA A 1 28.58 -0.91 13.45
CA ALA A 1 28.49 0.07 12.35
C ALA A 1 29.35 1.31 12.64
N LYS A 2 28.93 2.23 13.52
CA LYS A 2 29.70 3.48 13.82
C LYS A 2 31.16 3.24 14.21
N GLN A 3 31.41 2.37 15.19
CA GLN A 3 32.79 2.03 15.62
C GLN A 3 33.65 1.40 14.50
N ALA A 4 33.02 0.70 13.57
CA ALA A 4 33.70 0.05 12.45
C ALA A 4 33.82 0.98 11.21
N GLY A 5 33.32 2.21 11.29
CA GLY A 5 33.33 3.15 10.16
C GLY A 5 32.47 2.70 8.97
N VAL A 6 31.50 1.80 9.17
CA VAL A 6 30.65 1.27 8.09
C VAL A 6 29.25 1.85 8.12
N LEU A 7 28.68 2.02 6.92
CA LEU A 7 27.30 2.40 6.69
C LEU A 7 26.43 1.15 6.50
N LEU A 8 25.31 1.08 7.22
CA LEU A 8 24.22 0.15 7.00
C LEU A 8 22.99 0.97 6.64
N LEU A 9 22.82 1.25 5.34
CA LEU A 9 21.67 2.00 4.81
C LEU A 9 20.51 1.03 4.54
N ASN A 10 19.40 1.28 5.22
CA ASN A 10 18.16 0.50 5.09
C ASN A 10 17.08 1.39 4.47
N GLU A 11 15.90 0.79 4.23
CA GLU A 11 14.70 1.54 3.83
C GLU A 11 14.94 2.41 2.58
N ILE A 12 15.62 1.86 1.57
CA ILE A 12 15.99 2.55 0.31
C ILE A 12 15.31 1.90 -0.90
N GLY A 13 14.00 1.67 -0.81
CA GLY A 13 13.15 1.21 -1.92
C GLY A 13 12.13 2.28 -2.33
N VAL A 14 10.86 1.89 -2.43
CA VAL A 14 9.75 2.81 -2.75
C VAL A 14 9.01 3.30 -1.49
N ASP A 15 8.52 2.36 -0.69
CA ASP A 15 7.81 2.57 0.57
C ASP A 15 8.09 1.34 1.46
N PRO A 16 9.16 1.36 2.27
CA PRO A 16 9.97 2.55 2.61
C PRO A 16 11.15 2.83 1.64
N GLY A 17 11.38 4.10 1.33
CA GLY A 17 12.50 4.66 0.57
C GLY A 17 12.18 6.00 -0.09
N ILE A 18 11.68 5.97 -1.33
CA ILE A 18 11.26 7.17 -2.06
C ILE A 18 10.27 8.00 -1.23
N ASP A 19 9.38 7.38 -0.45
CA ASP A 19 8.45 8.06 0.44
C ASP A 19 9.17 8.91 1.51
N HIS A 20 10.20 8.37 2.17
CA HIS A 20 11.02 9.10 3.13
C HIS A 20 11.75 10.27 2.47
N MET A 21 12.43 9.98 1.36
CA MET A 21 13.27 10.95 0.65
C MET A 21 12.45 12.14 0.17
N SER A 22 11.33 11.88 -0.50
CA SER A 22 10.46 12.92 -1.06
C SER A 22 9.72 13.69 0.04
N ALA A 23 9.33 13.04 1.14
CA ALA A 23 8.72 13.74 2.26
C ALA A 23 9.72 14.67 2.96
N MET A 24 10.92 14.18 3.28
CA MET A 24 11.96 14.97 3.95
C MET A 24 12.43 16.16 3.11
N LYS A 25 12.56 16.00 1.79
CA LYS A 25 12.86 17.11 0.88
C LYS A 25 11.90 18.29 1.08
N ILE A 26 10.59 18.03 1.04
CA ILE A 26 9.57 19.09 1.18
C ILE A 26 9.53 19.65 2.60
N ILE A 27 9.64 18.79 3.61
CA ILE A 27 9.66 19.22 5.01
C ILE A 27 10.84 20.17 5.26
N ASP A 28 12.03 19.84 4.79
CA ASP A 28 13.21 20.66 4.98
C ASP A 28 13.14 21.96 4.16
N GLU A 29 12.61 21.94 2.93
CA GLU A 29 12.35 23.15 2.16
C GLU A 29 11.36 24.11 2.85
N ILE A 30 10.33 23.58 3.54
CA ILE A 30 9.40 24.37 4.35
C ILE A 30 10.14 24.99 5.54
N ARG A 31 10.95 24.20 6.26
CA ARG A 31 11.72 24.66 7.43
C ARG A 31 12.75 25.71 7.06
N GLU A 32 13.46 25.55 5.95
CA GLU A 32 14.45 26.51 5.45
C GLU A 32 13.84 27.87 5.13
N LYS A 33 12.55 27.91 4.74
CA LYS A 33 11.77 29.14 4.56
C LYS A 33 11.22 29.71 5.87
N GLY A 34 11.49 29.07 7.01
CA GLY A 34 10.95 29.45 8.33
C GLY A 34 9.54 28.95 8.60
N GLY A 35 9.02 28.02 7.79
CA GLY A 35 7.69 27.45 7.96
C GLY A 35 7.65 26.30 8.96
N LYS A 36 6.45 26.01 9.48
CA LYS A 36 6.18 24.89 10.40
C LYS A 36 5.09 23.97 9.85
N VAL A 37 5.42 22.71 9.62
CA VAL A 37 4.45 21.68 9.21
C VAL A 37 3.45 21.41 10.33
N THR A 38 2.16 21.49 10.02
CA THR A 38 1.05 21.27 10.95
C THR A 38 0.25 20.01 10.63
N ALA A 39 0.25 19.57 9.37
CA ALA A 39 -0.30 18.27 8.95
C ALA A 39 0.57 17.60 7.89
N PHE A 40 0.68 16.27 7.95
CA PHE A 40 1.33 15.44 6.94
C PHE A 40 0.48 14.20 6.64
N GLU A 41 0.11 14.03 5.38
CA GLU A 41 -0.56 12.83 4.88
C GLU A 41 0.28 12.20 3.76
N SER A 42 0.39 10.88 3.73
CA SER A 42 1.20 10.17 2.73
C SER A 42 0.58 8.83 2.34
N PHE A 43 0.44 8.60 1.04
CA PHE A 43 -0.14 7.39 0.50
C PHE A 43 0.66 6.88 -0.68
N THR A 44 0.87 5.56 -0.70
CA THR A 44 1.53 4.87 -1.80
C THR A 44 0.69 3.67 -2.24
N GLY A 45 0.69 3.35 -3.52
CA GLY A 45 0.09 2.12 -4.02
C GLY A 45 0.81 1.60 -5.25
N GLY A 46 1.06 0.29 -5.28
CA GLY A 46 1.35 -0.45 -6.51
C GLY A 46 0.06 -1.08 -7.03
N LEU A 47 -0.36 -0.66 -8.23
CA LEU A 47 -1.61 -1.07 -8.89
C LEU A 47 -1.34 -1.45 -10.34
N LEU A 48 -2.38 -1.80 -11.09
CA LEU A 48 -2.30 -1.84 -12.54
C LEU A 48 -2.25 -0.42 -13.13
N ALA A 49 -1.53 -0.28 -14.24
CA ALA A 49 -1.62 0.91 -15.08
C ALA A 49 -3.02 0.97 -15.75
N PRO A 50 -3.59 2.17 -15.98
CA PRO A 50 -4.94 2.32 -16.53
C PRO A 50 -5.22 1.50 -17.80
N GLU A 51 -4.22 1.37 -18.68
CA GLU A 51 -4.34 0.60 -19.92
C GLU A 51 -4.48 -0.92 -19.71
N SER A 52 -4.00 -1.43 -18.58
CA SER A 52 -4.00 -2.85 -18.20
C SER A 52 -5.12 -3.22 -17.23
N GLU A 53 -5.99 -2.28 -16.86
CA GLU A 53 -7.13 -2.52 -15.97
C GLU A 53 -8.31 -3.23 -16.65
N LYS A 54 -8.30 -3.34 -17.99
CA LYS A 54 -9.41 -3.89 -18.77
C LYS A 54 -9.75 -5.32 -18.33
N ASP A 55 -11.03 -5.62 -18.30
CA ASP A 55 -11.60 -6.94 -17.97
C ASP A 55 -11.25 -7.48 -16.57
N ASN A 56 -10.69 -6.64 -15.70
CA ASN A 56 -10.40 -6.94 -14.30
C ASN A 56 -11.24 -6.05 -13.37
N PRO A 57 -12.34 -6.57 -12.78
CA PRO A 57 -13.21 -5.76 -11.92
C PRO A 57 -12.53 -5.26 -10.64
N TRP A 58 -11.43 -5.90 -10.23
CA TRP A 58 -10.60 -5.45 -9.10
C TRP A 58 -9.62 -4.34 -9.47
N LYS A 59 -9.32 -4.17 -10.76
CA LYS A 59 -8.30 -3.24 -11.27
C LYS A 59 -6.96 -3.39 -10.53
N TYR A 60 -6.65 -4.63 -10.17
CA TYR A 60 -5.51 -4.97 -9.33
C TYR A 60 -4.89 -6.30 -9.76
N LYS A 61 -3.56 -6.34 -9.82
CA LYS A 61 -2.75 -7.53 -10.05
C LYS A 61 -1.49 -7.49 -9.17
N LEU A 62 -0.91 -8.65 -8.95
CA LEU A 62 0.26 -8.85 -8.09
C LEU A 62 1.54 -8.47 -8.86
N SER A 63 2.19 -7.38 -8.43
CA SER A 63 3.53 -6.97 -8.91
C SER A 63 4.63 -7.10 -7.85
N TRP A 64 4.28 -7.61 -6.67
CA TRP A 64 5.18 -7.81 -5.53
C TRP A 64 4.63 -8.93 -4.63
N ASN A 65 5.29 -9.18 -3.50
CA ASN A 65 5.00 -10.32 -2.64
C ASN A 65 3.50 -10.40 -2.23
N PRO A 66 2.75 -11.40 -2.73
CA PRO A 66 1.31 -11.52 -2.51
C PRO A 66 0.94 -11.71 -1.04
N ARG A 67 1.84 -12.30 -0.25
CA ARG A 67 1.64 -12.49 1.19
C ARG A 67 1.39 -11.17 1.90
N ASN A 68 2.13 -10.12 1.54
CA ASN A 68 1.99 -8.82 2.17
C ASN A 68 0.67 -8.12 1.82
N ILE A 69 0.03 -8.51 0.71
CA ILE A 69 -1.28 -8.00 0.31
C ILE A 69 -2.37 -8.71 1.11
N VAL A 70 -2.28 -10.04 1.24
CA VAL A 70 -3.24 -10.83 2.02
C VAL A 70 -3.25 -10.41 3.49
N LEU A 71 -2.06 -10.17 4.06
CA LEU A 71 -1.89 -9.74 5.45
C LEU A 71 -2.01 -8.22 5.63
N ALA A 72 -2.36 -7.47 4.57
CA ALA A 72 -2.43 -6.02 4.64
C ALA A 72 -3.48 -5.56 5.66
N GLY A 73 -3.16 -4.50 6.40
CA GLY A 73 -4.01 -3.92 7.43
C GLY A 73 -4.05 -4.69 8.75
N GLN A 74 -3.49 -5.91 8.84
CA GLN A 74 -3.44 -6.65 10.10
C GLN A 74 -2.71 -5.85 11.19
N GLY A 75 -3.20 -5.98 12.42
CA GLY A 75 -2.78 -5.18 13.56
C GLY A 75 -3.72 -4.00 13.84
N THR A 76 -3.24 -3.02 14.59
CA THR A 76 -4.00 -1.81 14.91
C THR A 76 -3.39 -0.63 14.19
N VAL A 77 -4.22 0.07 13.41
CA VAL A 77 -3.82 1.34 12.83
C VAL A 77 -3.80 2.41 13.92
N LYS A 78 -2.75 3.23 13.94
CA LYS A 78 -2.59 4.34 14.89
C LYS A 78 -2.12 5.59 14.18
N PHE A 79 -2.76 6.72 14.46
CA PHE A 79 -2.38 8.02 13.90
C PHE A 79 -2.85 9.16 14.81
N ILE A 80 -2.43 10.39 14.51
CA ILE A 80 -2.95 11.60 15.16
C ILE A 80 -3.67 12.44 14.10
N GLN A 81 -4.81 13.00 14.47
CA GLN A 81 -5.58 13.89 13.61
C GLN A 81 -6.17 14.99 14.49
N GLU A 82 -5.88 16.24 14.16
CA GLU A 82 -6.27 17.42 14.93
C GLU A 82 -5.94 17.28 16.43
N ASN A 83 -4.69 16.91 16.72
CA ASN A 83 -4.15 16.67 18.07
C ASN A 83 -4.81 15.52 18.84
N LYS A 84 -5.64 14.70 18.20
CA LYS A 84 -6.32 13.56 18.84
C LYS A 84 -5.78 12.26 18.29
N TYR A 85 -5.36 11.37 19.19
CA TYR A 85 -4.99 10.00 18.82
C TYR A 85 -6.21 9.26 18.28
N LYS A 86 -6.01 8.55 17.17
CA LYS A 86 -7.00 7.75 16.49
C LYS A 86 -6.49 6.32 16.36
N TYR A 87 -7.44 5.40 16.48
CA TYR A 87 -7.21 3.98 16.35
C TYR A 87 -8.26 3.41 15.40
N ILE A 88 -7.82 2.58 14.44
CA ILE A 88 -8.74 1.82 13.59
C ILE A 88 -8.43 0.33 13.82
N PRO A 89 -9.40 -0.44 14.37
CA PRO A 89 -9.24 -1.87 14.49
C PRO A 89 -9.24 -2.51 13.10
N TYR A 90 -8.55 -3.64 12.94
CA TYR A 90 -8.37 -4.32 11.66
C TYR A 90 -9.67 -4.48 10.86
N THR A 91 -10.74 -4.94 11.52
CA THR A 91 -12.08 -5.16 10.94
C THR A 91 -12.80 -3.88 10.49
N LYS A 92 -12.20 -2.70 10.62
CA LYS A 92 -12.74 -1.41 10.16
C LYS A 92 -11.82 -0.67 9.20
N VAL A 93 -10.61 -1.17 8.95
CA VAL A 93 -9.59 -0.48 8.12
C VAL A 93 -10.11 -0.23 6.70
N PHE A 94 -10.66 -1.25 6.05
CA PHE A 94 -11.13 -1.17 4.66
C PHE A 94 -12.51 -0.51 4.50
N ARG A 95 -13.11 -0.05 5.60
CA ARG A 95 -14.36 0.74 5.59
C ARG A 95 -14.12 2.22 5.94
N ARG A 96 -12.90 2.59 6.32
CA ARG A 96 -12.48 3.97 6.61
C ARG A 96 -11.40 4.38 5.61
N THR A 97 -11.85 4.83 4.45
CA THR A 97 -11.00 5.19 3.32
C THR A 97 -11.10 6.68 3.02
N GLU A 98 -10.00 7.27 2.56
CA GLU A 98 -9.94 8.61 1.98
C GLU A 98 -9.97 8.53 0.46
N ILE A 99 -10.54 9.53 -0.22
CA ILE A 99 -10.51 9.59 -1.69
C ILE A 99 -9.53 10.68 -2.11
N VAL A 100 -8.55 10.32 -2.93
CA VAL A 100 -7.57 11.24 -3.52
C VAL A 100 -7.64 11.15 -5.03
N GLU A 101 -7.68 12.30 -5.70
CA GLU A 101 -7.68 12.38 -7.16
C GLU A 101 -6.31 12.84 -7.65
N ILE A 102 -5.66 12.00 -8.47
CA ILE A 102 -4.39 12.34 -9.10
C ILE A 102 -4.68 12.70 -10.55
N LYS A 103 -4.19 13.89 -10.95
CA LYS A 103 -4.37 14.41 -12.31
C LYS A 103 -3.93 13.36 -13.33
N ASP A 104 -4.71 13.17 -14.39
CA ASP A 104 -4.46 12.22 -15.50
C ASP A 104 -4.57 10.72 -15.13
N TYR A 105 -4.64 10.37 -13.84
CA TYR A 105 -4.74 8.98 -13.35
C TYR A 105 -6.05 8.67 -12.62
N GLY A 106 -6.87 9.68 -12.32
CA GLY A 106 -8.20 9.53 -11.74
C GLY A 106 -8.21 9.37 -10.22
N LYS A 107 -9.28 8.78 -9.70
CA LYS A 107 -9.51 8.62 -8.27
C LYS A 107 -8.87 7.36 -7.72
N PHE A 108 -8.39 7.47 -6.49
CA PHE A 108 -7.88 6.40 -5.65
C PHE A 108 -8.63 6.43 -4.32
N GLU A 109 -8.86 5.26 -3.75
CA GLU A 109 -9.25 5.13 -2.36
C GLU A 109 -8.04 4.69 -1.53
N GLY A 110 -7.79 5.41 -0.44
CA GLY A 110 -6.67 5.20 0.46
C GLY A 110 -7.16 4.66 1.79
N TYR A 111 -6.74 3.47 2.19
CA TYR A 111 -6.99 2.96 3.54
C TYR A 111 -5.76 3.19 4.43
N ALA A 112 -5.98 3.38 5.72
CA ALA A 112 -4.92 3.64 6.69
C ALA A 112 -3.97 2.47 6.88
N ASN A 113 -2.66 2.74 6.97
CA ASN A 113 -1.62 1.73 7.15
C ASN A 113 -0.96 1.82 8.52
N ARG A 114 -1.00 0.71 9.26
CA ARG A 114 -0.13 0.45 10.44
C ARG A 114 -0.05 1.65 11.40
N ASP A 115 1.12 1.91 11.96
CA ASP A 115 1.35 2.94 12.97
C ASP A 115 2.06 4.15 12.34
N SER A 116 1.29 5.19 12.05
CA SER A 116 1.80 6.47 11.53
C SER A 116 2.51 7.30 12.60
N LEU A 117 2.30 7.03 13.89
CA LEU A 117 2.88 7.82 14.98
C LEU A 117 4.40 7.70 15.03
N LYS A 118 4.95 6.56 14.60
CA LYS A 118 6.40 6.31 14.50
C LYS A 118 7.11 7.31 13.60
N TYR A 119 6.41 7.87 12.61
CA TYR A 119 6.98 8.80 11.65
C TYR A 119 7.13 10.22 12.19
N ARG A 120 6.56 10.54 13.37
CA ARG A 120 6.76 11.85 14.02
C ARG A 120 8.22 12.05 14.38
N GLU A 121 8.83 11.09 15.08
CA GLU A 121 10.25 11.17 15.44
C GLU A 121 11.14 11.09 14.19
N VAL A 122 10.83 10.17 13.26
CA VAL A 122 11.62 9.97 12.04
C VAL A 122 11.73 11.24 11.19
N TYR A 123 10.66 12.06 11.15
CA TYR A 123 10.62 13.28 10.35
C TYR A 123 10.79 14.57 11.15
N GLY A 124 10.99 14.51 12.47
CA GLY A 124 11.03 15.71 13.33
C GLY A 124 9.69 16.47 13.36
N LEU A 125 8.59 15.72 13.39
CA LEU A 125 7.19 16.17 13.39
C LEU A 125 6.51 15.85 14.74
N GLU A 126 7.25 15.96 15.85
CA GLU A 126 6.78 15.65 17.19
C GLU A 126 5.63 16.54 17.65
N ASP A 127 5.42 17.73 17.07
CA ASP A 127 4.29 18.62 17.42
C ASP A 127 3.23 18.71 16.31
N VAL A 128 3.27 17.81 15.33
CA VAL A 128 2.31 17.83 14.22
C VAL A 128 0.89 17.54 14.71
N LYS A 129 -0.09 18.32 14.23
CA LYS A 129 -1.50 18.15 14.61
C LYS A 129 -2.09 16.89 13.98
N THR A 130 -1.66 16.60 12.74
CA THR A 130 -2.15 15.48 11.94
C THR A 130 -0.98 14.78 11.26
N ILE A 131 -0.81 13.47 11.48
CA ILE A 131 0.07 12.61 10.69
C ILE A 131 -0.66 11.34 10.30
N TYR A 132 -0.76 11.06 9.01
CA TYR A 132 -1.57 9.95 8.51
C TYR A 132 -0.90 9.28 7.30
N ARG A 133 -0.74 7.96 7.33
CA ARG A 133 -0.21 7.19 6.21
C ARG A 133 -1.20 6.12 5.76
N GLY A 134 -1.22 5.84 4.46
CA GLY A 134 -2.12 4.85 3.88
C GLY A 134 -1.63 4.17 2.61
N THR A 135 -2.42 3.20 2.16
CA THR A 135 -2.20 2.49 0.88
C THR A 135 -3.28 2.88 -0.11
N PHE A 136 -2.90 3.19 -1.35
CA PHE A 136 -3.86 3.39 -2.43
C PHE A 136 -4.33 2.10 -3.10
N ARG A 137 -5.62 2.10 -3.43
CA ARG A 137 -6.31 1.15 -4.32
C ARG A 137 -7.24 1.91 -5.25
N ARG A 138 -7.77 1.22 -6.27
CA ARG A 138 -8.86 1.77 -7.09
C ARG A 138 -10.17 1.74 -6.29
N PRO A 139 -11.05 2.74 -6.48
CA PRO A 139 -12.36 2.76 -5.83
C PRO A 139 -13.09 1.43 -5.96
N GLY A 140 -13.68 0.97 -4.84
CA GLY A 140 -14.43 -0.28 -4.76
C GLY A 140 -13.61 -1.50 -4.36
N PHE A 141 -12.27 -1.41 -4.38
CA PHE A 141 -11.39 -2.49 -3.90
C PHE A 141 -11.61 -2.79 -2.42
N CYS A 142 -11.59 -1.77 -1.56
CA CYS A 142 -11.64 -1.87 -0.11
C CYS A 142 -12.99 -2.41 0.37
N LYS A 143 -14.11 -1.96 -0.24
CA LYS A 143 -15.44 -2.51 0.06
C LYS A 143 -15.50 -4.01 -0.23
N ALA A 144 -14.95 -4.45 -1.37
CA ALA A 144 -14.94 -5.88 -1.71
C ALA A 144 -13.96 -6.68 -0.85
N TRP A 145 -12.76 -6.15 -0.62
CA TRP A 145 -11.73 -6.78 0.21
C TRP A 145 -12.14 -6.96 1.67
N ASP A 146 -12.95 -6.02 2.21
CA ASP A 146 -13.50 -6.12 3.56
C ASP A 146 -14.28 -7.44 3.76
N THR A 147 -14.86 -8.03 2.70
CA THR A 147 -15.48 -9.36 2.76
C THR A 147 -14.52 -10.42 3.29
N PHE A 148 -13.29 -10.48 2.76
CA PHE A 148 -12.30 -11.45 3.21
C PHE A 148 -11.82 -11.17 4.63
N VAL A 149 -11.76 -9.89 5.02
CA VAL A 149 -11.43 -9.48 6.39
C VAL A 149 -12.50 -9.90 7.39
N GLN A 150 -13.78 -9.66 7.09
CA GLN A 150 -14.89 -10.03 7.98
C GLN A 150 -15.11 -11.54 8.08
N LEU A 151 -14.75 -12.30 7.04
CA LEU A 151 -14.74 -13.77 7.10
C LEU A 151 -13.59 -14.33 7.95
N GLY A 152 -12.51 -13.56 8.14
CA GLY A 152 -11.26 -14.09 8.69
C GLY A 152 -10.42 -14.88 7.68
N ALA A 153 -10.74 -14.77 6.39
CA ALA A 153 -10.00 -15.44 5.30
C ALA A 153 -8.57 -14.89 5.13
N THR A 154 -8.27 -13.76 5.74
CA THR A 154 -6.93 -13.17 5.79
C THR A 154 -6.12 -13.61 7.02
N ASP A 155 -6.67 -14.40 7.93
CA ASP A 155 -5.97 -14.85 9.13
C ASP A 155 -4.88 -15.88 8.80
N ASP A 156 -3.76 -15.76 9.50
CA ASP A 156 -2.55 -16.56 9.29
C ASP A 156 -2.04 -17.23 10.57
N THR A 157 -2.86 -17.21 11.63
CA THR A 157 -2.47 -17.67 12.97
C THR A 157 -2.84 -19.12 13.25
N TYR A 158 -3.68 -19.73 12.41
CA TYR A 158 -4.12 -21.12 12.54
C TYR A 158 -4.25 -21.79 11.18
N THR A 159 -4.28 -23.12 11.19
CA THR A 159 -4.43 -23.97 10.00
C THR A 159 -5.85 -24.51 9.89
N ILE A 160 -6.31 -24.69 8.66
CA ILE A 160 -7.61 -25.33 8.38
C ILE A 160 -7.39 -26.83 8.24
N GLU A 161 -8.13 -27.61 9.03
CA GLU A 161 -8.10 -29.07 8.99
C GLU A 161 -8.66 -29.60 7.66
N GLY A 162 -7.95 -30.55 7.05
CA GLY A 162 -8.33 -31.15 5.77
C GLY A 162 -8.27 -30.18 4.58
N SER A 163 -7.49 -29.10 4.68
CA SER A 163 -7.39 -28.07 3.64
C SER A 163 -7.02 -28.65 2.26
N GLU A 164 -6.26 -29.74 2.19
CA GLU A 164 -5.77 -30.31 0.94
C GLU A 164 -6.90 -30.87 0.05
N ASN A 165 -8.00 -31.27 0.66
CA ASN A 165 -9.16 -31.83 -0.03
C ASN A 165 -10.31 -30.84 -0.22
N MET A 166 -10.25 -29.69 0.46
CA MET A 166 -11.23 -28.63 0.43
C MET A 166 -11.26 -27.93 -0.94
N THR A 167 -12.45 -27.56 -1.42
CA THR A 167 -12.62 -26.66 -2.58
C THR A 167 -12.65 -25.19 -2.18
N TYR A 168 -12.50 -24.26 -3.12
CA TYR A 168 -12.65 -22.83 -2.82
C TYR A 168 -14.04 -22.50 -2.30
N ARG A 169 -15.08 -23.12 -2.88
CA ARG A 169 -16.46 -23.02 -2.38
C ARG A 169 -16.56 -23.48 -0.93
N GLU A 170 -16.00 -24.64 -0.61
CA GLU A 170 -16.01 -25.18 0.75
C GLU A 170 -15.20 -24.32 1.73
N PHE A 171 -14.08 -23.75 1.28
CA PHE A 171 -13.28 -22.81 2.06
C PHE A 171 -14.09 -21.58 2.48
N ILE A 172 -14.76 -20.91 1.56
CA ILE A 172 -15.63 -19.76 1.90
C ILE A 172 -16.78 -20.22 2.80
N ASN A 173 -17.39 -21.36 2.49
CA ASN A 173 -18.49 -21.92 3.26
C ASN A 173 -18.10 -22.26 4.70
N SER A 174 -16.83 -22.61 4.96
CA SER A 174 -16.34 -22.99 6.29
C SER A 174 -16.41 -21.87 7.33
N PHE A 175 -16.45 -20.61 6.89
CA PHE A 175 -16.59 -19.43 7.75
C PHE A 175 -18.05 -19.03 7.99
N LEU A 176 -18.99 -19.62 7.25
CA LEU A 176 -20.41 -19.28 7.27
C LEU A 176 -21.19 -20.26 8.13
N ALA A 177 -22.36 -19.83 8.62
CA ALA A 177 -23.25 -20.72 9.33
C ALA A 177 -23.67 -21.92 8.44
N PHE A 178 -23.73 -23.09 9.05
CA PHE A 178 -24.22 -24.29 8.38
C PHE A 178 -25.68 -24.11 7.98
N HIS A 179 -26.00 -24.52 6.74
CA HIS A 179 -27.37 -24.63 6.25
C HIS A 179 -27.41 -25.74 5.20
N GLU A 180 -28.47 -26.54 5.20
CA GLU A 180 -28.56 -27.73 4.35
C GLU A 180 -28.74 -27.39 2.86
N SER A 181 -29.47 -26.31 2.55
CA SER A 181 -29.90 -26.00 1.18
C SER A 181 -29.44 -24.65 0.64
N ASP A 182 -28.93 -23.76 1.50
CA ASP A 182 -28.63 -22.40 1.07
C ASP A 182 -27.28 -22.37 0.35
N SER A 183 -27.25 -21.70 -0.80
CA SER A 183 -26.00 -21.52 -1.55
C SER A 183 -25.00 -20.70 -0.75
N VAL A 184 -23.71 -20.92 -1.02
CA VAL A 184 -22.62 -20.19 -0.35
C VAL A 184 -22.73 -18.69 -0.64
N GLU A 185 -23.14 -18.36 -1.86
CA GLU A 185 -23.39 -17.00 -2.35
C GLU A 185 -24.47 -16.31 -1.50
N LEU A 186 -25.64 -16.95 -1.30
CA LEU A 186 -26.73 -16.39 -0.49
C LEU A 186 -26.32 -16.21 0.97
N LYS A 187 -25.61 -17.19 1.53
CA LYS A 187 -25.12 -17.11 2.90
C LYS A 187 -24.09 -16.01 3.08
N LEU A 188 -23.18 -15.84 2.13
CA LEU A 188 -22.19 -14.76 2.19
C LEU A 188 -22.85 -13.39 2.07
N MET A 189 -23.80 -13.23 1.15
CA MET A 189 -24.58 -12.00 1.02
C MET A 189 -25.28 -11.65 2.32
N HIS A 190 -25.95 -12.62 2.94
CA HIS A 190 -26.62 -12.41 4.22
C HIS A 190 -25.63 -12.04 5.34
N TYR A 191 -24.52 -12.77 5.45
CA TYR A 191 -23.47 -12.52 6.45
C TYR A 191 -22.88 -11.10 6.33
N MET A 192 -22.59 -10.68 5.11
CA MET A 192 -22.02 -9.36 4.80
C MET A 192 -23.07 -8.24 4.71
N LYS A 193 -24.36 -8.57 4.78
CA LYS A 193 -25.48 -7.66 4.53
C LYS A 193 -25.38 -6.96 3.17
N LEU A 194 -24.99 -7.73 2.15
CA LEU A 194 -24.96 -7.26 0.77
C LEU A 194 -26.35 -7.34 0.16
N GLU A 195 -26.77 -6.26 -0.48
CA GLU A 195 -28.02 -6.22 -1.23
C GLU A 195 -27.82 -6.83 -2.61
N GLN A 196 -28.90 -7.23 -3.29
CA GLN A 196 -28.80 -7.86 -4.62
C GLN A 196 -28.25 -6.91 -5.69
N ASP A 197 -28.37 -5.59 -5.48
CA ASP A 197 -27.86 -4.54 -6.35
C ASP A 197 -26.46 -4.06 -5.97
N ASP A 198 -25.79 -4.67 -4.97
CA ASP A 198 -24.35 -4.52 -4.71
C ASP A 198 -23.48 -5.25 -5.76
N VAL A 199 -23.85 -5.13 -7.04
CA VAL A 199 -23.26 -5.84 -8.18
C VAL A 199 -21.73 -5.69 -8.24
N GLU A 200 -21.22 -4.52 -7.86
CA GLU A 200 -19.78 -4.23 -7.91
C GLU A 200 -18.93 -5.10 -6.96
N VAL A 201 -19.50 -5.50 -5.82
CA VAL A 201 -18.85 -6.39 -4.85
C VAL A 201 -19.07 -7.84 -5.28
N LEU A 202 -20.29 -8.19 -5.66
CA LEU A 202 -20.66 -9.54 -6.06
C LEU A 202 -19.85 -10.01 -7.29
N ASP A 203 -19.73 -9.17 -8.31
CA ASP A 203 -18.97 -9.46 -9.53
C ASP A 203 -17.47 -9.66 -9.22
N LYS A 204 -16.91 -8.84 -8.33
CA LYS A 204 -15.52 -8.98 -7.88
C LYS A 204 -15.28 -10.33 -7.18
N LEU A 205 -16.20 -10.75 -6.31
CA LEU A 205 -16.10 -12.01 -5.59
C LEU A 205 -16.25 -13.22 -6.53
N GLU A 206 -17.25 -13.21 -7.42
CA GLU A 206 -17.44 -14.27 -8.42
C GLU A 206 -16.23 -14.38 -9.37
N TRP A 207 -15.69 -13.24 -9.83
CA TRP A 207 -14.56 -13.20 -10.76
C TRP A 207 -13.29 -13.89 -10.21
N LEU A 208 -13.11 -13.87 -8.89
CA LEU A 208 -12.02 -14.55 -8.20
C LEU A 208 -12.18 -16.08 -8.12
N ASP A 209 -13.26 -16.64 -8.66
CA ASP A 209 -13.59 -18.07 -8.59
C ASP A 209 -13.76 -18.62 -7.16
N ILE A 210 -14.08 -17.75 -6.18
CA ILE A 210 -14.17 -18.18 -4.77
C ILE A 210 -15.29 -19.21 -4.51
N TYR A 211 -16.26 -19.31 -5.43
CA TYR A 211 -17.36 -20.27 -5.36
C TYR A 211 -17.18 -21.47 -6.30
N LYS A 212 -16.02 -21.67 -6.89
CA LYS A 212 -15.78 -22.83 -7.76
C LYS A 212 -15.37 -24.06 -6.95
N ASP A 213 -15.74 -25.24 -7.44
CA ASP A 213 -15.35 -26.53 -6.87
C ASP A 213 -13.93 -26.92 -7.31
N ILE A 214 -12.98 -26.02 -7.05
CA ILE A 214 -11.56 -26.24 -7.35
C ILE A 214 -10.84 -26.53 -6.04
N LYS A 215 -10.18 -27.69 -5.96
CA LYS A 215 -9.44 -28.11 -4.78
C LYS A 215 -8.25 -27.19 -4.49
N THR A 216 -8.00 -26.89 -3.22
CA THR A 216 -6.80 -26.12 -2.83
C THR A 216 -5.53 -26.94 -3.04
N GLY A 217 -5.54 -28.23 -2.69
CA GLY A 217 -4.36 -29.09 -2.70
C GLY A 217 -3.27 -28.70 -1.67
N LEU A 218 -3.55 -27.74 -0.77
CA LEU A 218 -2.59 -27.27 0.23
C LEU A 218 -2.76 -28.05 1.54
N ILE A 219 -1.70 -28.68 2.04
CA ILE A 219 -1.73 -29.45 3.30
C ILE A 219 -1.55 -28.51 4.49
N ASN A 220 -2.43 -28.61 5.50
CA ASN A 220 -2.40 -27.81 6.73
C ASN A 220 -2.22 -26.31 6.48
N ALA A 221 -2.97 -25.77 5.53
CA ALA A 221 -2.84 -24.38 5.12
C ALA A 221 -3.58 -23.43 6.06
N THR A 222 -3.04 -22.23 6.24
CA THR A 222 -3.77 -21.14 6.90
C THR A 222 -4.85 -20.56 5.97
N PRO A 223 -5.90 -19.89 6.51
CA PRO A 223 -6.86 -19.17 5.69
C PRO A 223 -6.18 -18.22 4.69
N ALA A 224 -5.21 -17.46 5.16
CA ALA A 224 -4.43 -16.53 4.34
C ALA A 224 -3.67 -17.23 3.21
N GLN A 225 -3.14 -18.42 3.42
CA GLN A 225 -2.46 -19.19 2.37
C GLN A 225 -3.43 -19.67 1.28
N ILE A 226 -4.62 -20.14 1.67
CA ILE A 226 -5.65 -20.56 0.72
C ILE A 226 -6.14 -19.35 -0.08
N LEU A 227 -6.44 -18.23 0.59
CA LEU A 227 -6.82 -16.99 -0.09
C LEU A 227 -5.72 -16.50 -1.02
N GLN A 228 -4.45 -16.54 -0.60
CA GLN A 228 -3.32 -16.18 -1.46
C GLN A 228 -3.31 -17.00 -2.76
N GLN A 229 -3.50 -18.32 -2.68
CA GLN A 229 -3.54 -19.19 -3.85
C GLN A 229 -4.69 -18.81 -4.81
N ILE A 230 -5.88 -18.53 -4.28
CA ILE A 230 -7.04 -18.07 -5.07
C ILE A 230 -6.68 -16.80 -5.83
N LEU A 231 -6.09 -15.82 -5.14
CA LEU A 231 -5.72 -14.53 -5.71
C LEU A 231 -4.62 -14.68 -6.77
N GLU A 232 -3.57 -15.46 -6.52
CA GLU A 232 -2.45 -15.66 -7.45
C GLU A 232 -2.92 -16.19 -8.82
N ARG A 233 -3.93 -17.06 -8.84
CA ARG A 233 -4.48 -17.59 -10.09
C ARG A 233 -5.09 -16.52 -10.99
N LYS A 234 -5.69 -15.48 -10.40
CA LYS A 234 -6.46 -14.45 -11.12
C LYS A 234 -5.71 -13.13 -11.24
N TRP A 235 -4.89 -12.80 -10.26
CA TRP A 235 -4.15 -11.54 -10.16
C TRP A 235 -2.73 -11.62 -10.71
N THR A 236 -2.33 -12.70 -11.37
CA THR A 236 -1.03 -12.75 -12.06
C THR A 236 -1.01 -11.81 -13.27
N LEU A 237 0.04 -10.98 -13.37
CA LEU A 237 0.31 -10.14 -14.54
C LEU A 237 0.47 -10.99 -15.81
N GLN A 238 -0.28 -10.62 -16.84
CA GLN A 238 -0.14 -11.15 -18.19
C GLN A 238 1.04 -10.48 -18.90
N PRO A 239 1.60 -11.08 -19.97
CA PRO A 239 2.80 -10.56 -20.65
C PRO A 239 2.79 -9.06 -20.95
N GLU A 240 1.65 -8.55 -21.44
CA GLU A 240 1.48 -7.15 -21.85
C GLU A 240 0.90 -6.25 -20.73
N ASP A 241 0.65 -6.80 -19.55
CA ASP A 241 0.18 -5.98 -18.43
C ASP A 241 1.32 -5.09 -17.92
N LYS A 242 0.95 -3.86 -17.58
CA LYS A 242 1.81 -2.88 -16.92
C LYS A 242 1.27 -2.61 -15.54
N ASP A 243 2.15 -2.58 -14.56
CA ASP A 243 1.84 -2.04 -13.25
C ASP A 243 2.17 -0.54 -13.19
N MET A 244 1.75 0.08 -12.11
CA MET A 244 1.93 1.49 -11.84
C MET A 244 2.15 1.68 -10.35
N ILE A 245 3.11 2.54 -10.01
CA ILE A 245 3.31 3.05 -8.66
C ILE A 245 2.78 4.46 -8.63
N VAL A 246 1.86 4.73 -7.70
CA VAL A 246 1.38 6.07 -7.37
C VAL A 246 1.77 6.39 -5.94
N MET A 247 2.33 7.57 -5.73
CA MET A 247 2.63 8.12 -4.42
C MET A 247 2.07 9.54 -4.35
N TRP A 248 1.51 9.89 -3.21
CA TRP A 248 0.99 11.22 -2.95
C TRP A 248 1.29 11.62 -1.51
N HIS A 249 1.77 12.85 -1.36
CA HIS A 249 1.97 13.50 -0.07
C HIS A 249 1.18 14.79 -0.04
N LYS A 250 0.67 15.14 1.15
CA LYS A 250 0.04 16.43 1.42
C LYS A 250 0.61 16.98 2.71
N PHE A 251 1.01 18.25 2.63
CA PHE A 251 1.53 19.00 3.75
C PHE A 251 0.66 20.23 3.96
N ILE A 252 0.20 20.43 5.18
CA ILE A 252 -0.33 21.72 5.63
C ILE A 252 0.74 22.31 6.54
N TYR A 253 1.06 23.59 6.34
CA TYR A 253 2.11 24.26 7.08
C TYR A 253 1.79 25.74 7.28
N GLU A 254 2.34 26.32 8.34
CA GLU A 254 2.27 27.75 8.60
C GLU A 254 3.55 28.42 8.08
N LEU A 255 3.40 29.52 7.35
CA LEU A 255 4.51 30.35 6.88
C LEU A 255 4.11 31.82 6.94
N ASN A 256 4.86 32.63 7.69
CA ASN A 256 4.56 34.05 7.92
C ASN A 256 3.15 34.32 8.51
N GLY A 257 2.64 33.41 9.33
CA GLY A 257 1.31 33.50 9.94
C GLY A 257 0.15 33.09 9.02
N GLU A 258 0.45 32.65 7.79
CA GLU A 258 -0.55 32.12 6.85
C GLU A 258 -0.45 30.59 6.78
N GLU A 259 -1.60 29.93 6.74
CA GLU A 259 -1.67 28.50 6.43
C GLU A 259 -1.53 28.29 4.92
N LYS A 260 -0.67 27.35 4.54
CA LYS A 260 -0.38 26.97 3.16
C LYS A 260 -0.48 25.48 3.00
N LEU A 261 -0.71 25.05 1.77
CA LEU A 261 -0.82 23.63 1.43
C LEU A 261 0.07 23.31 0.22
N VAL A 262 0.77 22.18 0.31
CA VAL A 262 1.46 21.60 -0.84
C VAL A 262 1.09 20.14 -0.98
N GLU A 263 0.71 19.76 -2.19
CA GLU A 263 0.51 18.36 -2.60
C GLU A 263 1.65 17.96 -3.52
N SER A 264 2.23 16.80 -3.30
CA SER A 264 3.29 16.24 -4.14
C SER A 264 2.87 14.85 -4.60
N SER A 265 2.96 14.59 -5.90
CA SER A 265 2.54 13.32 -6.50
C SER A 265 3.58 12.76 -7.46
N MET A 266 3.82 11.45 -7.36
CA MET A 266 4.68 10.71 -8.27
C MET A 266 3.88 9.56 -8.87
N VAL A 267 3.96 9.40 -10.19
CA VAL A 267 3.42 8.24 -10.88
C VAL A 267 4.48 7.65 -11.80
N VAL A 268 4.76 6.37 -11.63
CA VAL A 268 5.71 5.60 -12.45
C VAL A 268 4.99 4.41 -13.02
N THR A 269 5.05 4.22 -14.34
CA THR A 269 4.43 3.09 -15.05
C THR A 269 5.49 2.08 -15.49
N GLY A 270 5.18 0.80 -15.35
CA GLY A 270 6.01 -0.30 -15.82
C GLY A 270 6.00 -0.39 -17.35
N GLU A 271 6.89 -1.20 -17.89
CA GLU A 271 6.93 -1.46 -19.34
C GLU A 271 6.16 -2.73 -19.70
N ASP A 272 6.27 -3.76 -18.87
CA ASP A 272 5.69 -5.08 -19.05
C ASP A 272 5.67 -5.85 -17.71
N ARG A 273 5.27 -7.13 -17.73
CA ARG A 273 5.22 -7.98 -16.52
C ARG A 273 6.56 -8.24 -15.82
N VAL A 274 7.69 -8.05 -16.51
CA VAL A 274 9.05 -8.25 -16.00
C VAL A 274 9.63 -6.92 -15.53
N ASN A 275 9.52 -5.90 -16.36
CA ASN A 275 10.06 -4.56 -16.15
C ASN A 275 9.00 -3.65 -15.48
N THR A 276 8.58 -4.07 -14.29
CA THR A 276 7.50 -3.42 -13.53
C THR A 276 7.94 -2.08 -12.91
N ALA A 277 7.01 -1.14 -12.74
CA ALA A 277 7.19 0.08 -11.95
C ALA A 277 7.61 -0.25 -10.53
N MET A 278 7.05 -1.30 -9.93
CA MET A 278 7.46 -1.78 -8.61
C MET A 278 8.95 -2.19 -8.58
N SER A 279 9.39 -3.01 -9.55
CA SER A 279 10.80 -3.41 -9.66
C SER A 279 11.72 -2.21 -9.85
N LYS A 280 11.35 -1.28 -10.74
CA LYS A 280 12.11 -0.04 -10.99
C LYS A 280 12.23 0.82 -9.72
N THR A 281 11.11 1.14 -9.08
CA THR A 281 11.07 2.05 -7.92
C THR A 281 11.61 1.44 -6.64
N VAL A 282 11.75 0.11 -6.56
CA VAL A 282 12.48 -0.56 -5.47
C VAL A 282 13.96 -0.71 -5.82
N GLY A 283 14.29 -1.14 -7.03
CA GLY A 283 15.65 -1.50 -7.43
C GLY A 283 16.55 -0.30 -7.74
N LEU A 284 16.03 0.74 -8.40
CA LEU A 284 16.81 1.91 -8.77
C LEU A 284 17.34 2.67 -7.55
N PRO A 285 16.54 3.00 -6.51
CA PRO A 285 17.07 3.69 -5.34
C PRO A 285 18.18 2.90 -4.64
N VAL A 286 18.05 1.57 -4.55
CA VAL A 286 19.09 0.68 -4.00
C VAL A 286 20.37 0.77 -4.83
N ALA A 287 20.27 0.66 -6.15
CA ALA A 287 21.42 0.68 -7.06
C ALA A 287 22.13 2.04 -7.04
N ILE A 288 21.37 3.13 -7.07
CA ILE A 288 21.87 4.51 -7.03
C ILE A 288 22.59 4.77 -5.70
N ALA A 289 21.96 4.46 -4.57
CA ALA A 289 22.58 4.63 -3.26
C ALA A 289 23.84 3.78 -3.12
N THR A 290 23.84 2.53 -3.60
CA THR A 290 25.02 1.66 -3.61
C THR A 290 26.16 2.29 -4.41
N LYS A 291 25.87 2.78 -5.61
CA LYS A 291 26.85 3.49 -6.47
C LYS A 291 27.42 4.72 -5.76
N MET A 292 26.58 5.52 -5.11
CA MET A 292 26.99 6.73 -4.37
C MET A 292 27.83 6.43 -3.13
N ILE A 293 27.57 5.32 -2.44
CA ILE A 293 28.38 4.87 -1.31
C ILE A 293 29.77 4.42 -1.80
N LEU A 294 29.83 3.61 -2.86
CA LEU A 294 31.10 3.13 -3.42
C LEU A 294 31.97 4.27 -3.97
N ASN A 295 31.35 5.31 -4.53
CA ASN A 295 32.05 6.49 -5.05
C ASN A 295 32.40 7.52 -3.95
N GLY A 296 31.98 7.31 -2.71
CA GLY A 296 32.23 8.23 -1.60
C GLY A 296 31.37 9.49 -1.59
N THR A 297 30.34 9.58 -2.46
CA THR A 297 29.34 10.66 -2.44
C THR A 297 28.53 10.63 -1.15
N ILE A 298 28.14 9.43 -0.70
CA ILE A 298 27.54 9.20 0.62
C ILE A 298 28.62 8.62 1.53
N ASN A 299 29.08 9.41 2.49
CA ASN A 299 30.18 9.08 3.41
C ASN A 299 29.73 8.97 4.88
N LEU A 300 28.43 8.80 5.11
CA LEU A 300 27.85 8.60 6.43
C LEU A 300 28.27 7.25 7.02
N THR A 301 28.16 7.10 8.34
CA THR A 301 28.42 5.84 9.04
C THR A 301 27.28 5.51 10.01
N GLY A 302 27.23 4.26 10.46
CA GLY A 302 26.18 3.79 11.36
C GLY A 302 25.02 3.12 10.63
N VAL A 303 23.94 2.89 11.36
CA VAL A 303 22.66 2.40 10.79
C VAL A 303 21.86 3.63 10.39
N GLN A 304 21.47 3.72 9.13
CA GLN A 304 20.80 4.88 8.56
C GLN A 304 19.56 4.47 7.75
N ILE A 305 18.65 5.42 7.60
CA ILE A 305 17.52 5.44 6.67
C ILE A 305 17.63 6.73 5.83
N PRO A 306 16.96 6.88 4.68
CA PRO A 306 17.24 7.98 3.76
C PRO A 306 16.50 9.28 4.12
N VAL A 307 16.62 9.72 5.37
CA VAL A 307 16.07 10.99 5.88
C VAL A 307 17.12 12.09 5.99
N ASP A 308 18.40 11.77 5.78
CA ASP A 308 19.50 12.76 5.75
C ASP A 308 19.63 13.37 4.34
N LYS A 309 19.77 14.69 4.27
CA LYS A 309 19.90 15.45 3.01
C LYS A 309 21.06 15.02 2.13
N ASN A 310 22.14 14.52 2.73
CA ASN A 310 23.29 13.98 2.00
C ASN A 310 22.97 12.65 1.30
N ILE A 311 21.86 12.00 1.66
CA ILE A 311 21.33 10.81 0.99
C ILE A 311 20.23 11.21 0.02
N TYR A 312 19.15 11.86 0.50
CA TYR A 312 17.94 11.99 -0.31
C TYR A 312 18.10 12.95 -1.49
N LEU A 313 18.86 14.04 -1.36
CA LEU A 313 19.05 14.99 -2.46
C LEU A 313 19.75 14.37 -3.67
N PRO A 314 20.95 13.74 -3.53
CA PRO A 314 21.61 13.15 -4.68
C PRO A 314 20.84 11.95 -5.24
N VAL A 315 20.22 11.12 -4.38
CA VAL A 315 19.45 9.94 -4.84
C VAL A 315 18.21 10.36 -5.63
N LEU A 316 17.41 11.30 -5.12
CA LEU A 316 16.24 11.81 -5.84
C LEU A 316 16.63 12.47 -7.17
N LYS A 317 17.71 13.25 -7.18
CA LYS A 317 18.20 13.89 -8.41
C LYS A 317 18.56 12.87 -9.49
N GLU A 318 19.23 11.78 -9.14
CA GLU A 318 19.55 10.74 -10.12
C GLU A 318 18.30 9.93 -10.53
N LEU A 319 17.35 9.72 -9.62
CA LEU A 319 16.08 9.05 -9.92
C LEU A 319 15.23 9.80 -10.98
N GLU A 320 15.33 11.13 -11.03
CA GLU A 320 14.68 11.95 -12.07
C GLU A 320 15.13 11.55 -13.49
N GLU A 321 16.40 11.19 -13.67
CA GLU A 321 16.96 10.72 -14.97
C GLU A 321 16.31 9.41 -15.44
N TYR A 322 15.73 8.63 -14.51
CA TYR A 322 15.00 7.40 -14.77
C TYR A 322 13.48 7.57 -14.80
N GLY A 323 12.99 8.82 -14.86
CA GLY A 323 11.57 9.11 -14.97
C GLY A 323 10.80 9.11 -13.65
N VAL A 324 11.49 8.97 -12.50
CA VAL A 324 10.86 9.02 -11.17
C VAL A 324 10.77 10.48 -10.74
N ASN A 325 9.73 11.18 -11.21
CA ASN A 325 9.54 12.61 -11.02
C ASN A 325 8.34 12.91 -10.12
N PHE A 326 8.47 13.95 -9.29
CA PHE A 326 7.38 14.47 -8.47
C PHE A 326 6.77 15.72 -9.08
N ASN A 327 5.44 15.79 -9.07
CA ASN A 327 4.67 16.95 -9.45
C ASN A 327 4.08 17.59 -8.20
N GLU A 328 4.58 18.78 -7.87
CA GLU A 328 4.16 19.55 -6.70
C GLU A 328 3.15 20.63 -7.09
N LYS A 329 2.12 20.81 -6.27
CA LYS A 329 1.12 21.87 -6.40
C LYS A 329 1.04 22.63 -5.09
N TYR A 330 1.21 23.95 -5.16
CA TYR A 330 1.18 24.86 -4.03
C TYR A 330 -0.11 25.66 -4.05
N TYR A 331 -0.74 25.81 -2.89
CA TYR A 331 -2.03 26.47 -2.69
C TYR A 331 -1.92 27.56 -1.62
#